data_AF-A0A2W6C5P6-F1
#
_entry.id   AF-A0A2W6C5P6-F1
#
_cell.length_a   1.000
_cell.length_b   1.000
_cell.length_c   1.000
_cell.angle_alpha   90.00
_cell.angle_beta   90.00
_cell.angle_gamma   90.00
#
_symmetry.space_group_name_H-M   'P 1'
#
loop_
_entity.id
_entity.type
_entity.pdbx_description
1 polymer ?
#
loop_
_entity_poly.entity_id
_entity_poly.type
_entity_poly.pdbx_seq_one_letter_code
_entity_poly.pdbx_strand_id
1 'polypeptide(L)'
;MSSVTALDSSQITKIGVGVIIGLVVVGVVLSLIITAIVGRIVLAVVVVVLAILVWQQRTAIEDHVSKHKCDLNATFFGIHVQAPDDVLKACNKQLNR
;
A
#
# COMPACT_ATOMS: atom_id res chain seq x y z
N MET A 1 -50.96 28.43 39.23
CA MET A 1 -50.06 27.25 39.24
C MET A 1 -49.25 27.29 37.95
N SER A 2 -48.09 27.96 37.95
CA SER A 2 -47.33 28.26 36.72
C SER A 2 -45.84 28.33 37.04
N SER A 3 -45.29 27.25 37.61
CA SER A 3 -43.91 27.22 38.10
C SER A 3 -43.22 25.87 37.88
N VAL A 4 -43.55 25.16 36.79
CA VAL A 4 -42.92 23.87 36.45
C VAL A 4 -42.32 23.78 35.05
N THR A 5 -42.42 24.80 34.18
CA THR A 5 -41.97 24.68 32.77
C THR A 5 -40.66 25.43 32.46
N ALA A 6 -40.17 26.26 33.37
CA ALA A 6 -38.92 27.03 33.17
C ALA A 6 -37.68 26.39 33.83
N LEU A 7 -37.86 25.42 34.75
CA LEU A 7 -36.76 24.82 35.51
C LEU A 7 -36.14 23.59 34.84
N ASP A 8 -36.79 23.00 33.83
CA ASP A 8 -36.37 21.73 33.21
C ASP A 8 -35.75 21.89 31.81
N SER A 9 -36.20 22.85 31.00
CA SER A 9 -35.74 23.03 29.62
C SER A 9 -34.28 23.47 29.51
N SER A 10 -33.82 24.36 30.39
CA SER A 10 -32.41 24.78 30.45
C SER A 10 -31.48 23.67 30.93
N GLN A 11 -31.92 22.85 31.90
CA GLN A 11 -31.13 21.74 32.41
C GLN A 11 -30.99 20.61 31.39
N ILE A 12 -32.08 20.26 30.70
CA ILE A 12 -32.08 19.24 29.64
C ILE A 12 -31.17 19.69 28.48
N THR A 13 -31.21 20.96 28.11
CA THR A 13 -30.36 21.49 27.03
C THR A 13 -28.87 21.46 27.42
N LYS A 14 -28.55 21.77 28.68
CA LYS A 14 -27.16 21.69 29.19
C LYS A 14 -26.62 20.27 29.19
N ILE A 15 -27.43 19.30 29.61
CA ILE A 15 -27.06 17.87 29.60
C ILE A 15 -26.91 17.37 28.16
N GLY A 16 -27.86 17.72 27.28
CA GLY A 16 -27.81 17.36 25.87
C GLY A 16 -26.56 17.87 25.16
N VAL A 17 -26.20 19.13 25.38
CA VAL A 17 -24.96 19.71 24.83
C VAL A 17 -23.72 19.02 25.38
N GLY A 18 -23.70 18.68 26.68
CA GLY A 18 -22.60 17.93 27.29
C GLY A 18 -22.39 16.56 26.66
N VAL A 19 -23.47 15.82 26.39
CA VAL A 19 -23.41 14.49 25.75
C VAL A 19 -22.89 14.61 24.31
N ILE A 20 -23.38 15.58 23.53
CA ILE A 20 -22.92 15.79 22.15
C ILE A 20 -21.43 16.09 22.10
N ILE A 21 -20.96 17.01 22.96
CA ILE A 21 -19.53 17.34 23.04
C ILE A 21 -18.71 16.09 23.41
N GLY A 22 -19.16 15.32 24.40
CA GLY A 22 -18.51 14.07 24.78
C GLY A 22 -18.40 13.08 23.62
N LEU A 23 -19.47 12.89 22.85
CA LEU A 23 -19.52 12.00 21.70
C LEU A 23 -18.57 12.45 20.58
N VAL A 24 -18.51 13.76 20.32
CA VAL A 24 -17.58 14.33 19.34
C VAL A 24 -16.13 14.08 19.75
N VAL A 25 -15.78 14.31 21.03
CA VAL A 25 -14.42 14.06 21.53
C VAL A 25 -14.04 12.58 21.40
N VAL A 26 -14.93 11.67 21.80
CA VAL A 26 -14.71 10.22 21.64
C VAL A 26 -14.55 9.85 20.16
N GLY A 27 -15.39 10.41 19.28
CA GLY A 27 -15.31 10.20 17.84
C GLY A 27 -13.97 10.66 17.25
N VAL A 28 -13.46 11.83 17.67
CA VAL A 28 -12.15 12.34 17.24
C VAL A 28 -11.03 11.42 17.71
N VAL A 29 -11.04 11.00 18.98
CA VAL A 29 -10.02 10.09 19.53
C VAL A 29 -10.02 8.76 18.77
N LEU A 30 -11.19 8.18 18.53
CA LEU A 30 -11.32 6.95 17.74
C LEU A 30 -10.84 7.14 16.30
N SER A 31 -11.16 8.28 15.67
CA SER A 31 -10.72 8.59 14.32
C SER A 31 -9.19 8.64 14.22
N LEU A 32 -8.51 9.28 15.16
CA LEU A 32 -7.03 9.34 15.18
C LEU A 32 -6.40 7.93 15.27
N ILE A 33 -6.96 7.05 16.11
CA ILE A 33 -6.48 5.68 16.26
C ILE A 33 -6.66 4.90 14.95
N ILE A 34 -7.84 5.01 14.32
CA ILE A 34 -8.13 4.33 13.06
C ILE A 34 -7.20 4.82 11.96
N THR A 35 -7.00 6.13 11.82
CA THR A 35 -6.12 6.71 10.79
C THR A 35 -4.67 6.22 10.95
N ALA A 36 -4.17 6.09 12.19
CA ALA A 36 -2.84 5.54 12.45
C ALA A 36 -2.71 4.07 12.01
N ILE A 37 -3.77 3.27 12.14
CA ILE A 37 -3.81 1.87 11.71
C ILE A 37 -3.92 1.77 10.18
N VAL A 38 -4.80 2.56 9.56
CA VAL A 38 -5.02 2.54 8.11
C VAL A 38 -3.73 2.85 7.35
N GLY A 39 -2.93 3.82 7.84
CA GLY A 39 -1.62 4.12 7.24
C GLY A 39 -0.68 2.90 7.20
N ARG A 40 -0.66 2.11 8.28
CA ARG A 40 0.15 0.88 8.33
C ARG A 40 -0.39 -0.20 7.40
N ILE A 41 -1.71 -0.35 7.30
CA ILE A 41 -2.34 -1.32 6.38
C ILE A 41 -2.03 -0.95 4.93
N VAL A 42 -2.20 0.31 4.54
CA VAL A 42 -1.87 0.77 3.17
C VAL A 42 -0.41 0.50 2.86
N LEU A 43 0.50 0.81 3.79
CA LEU A 43 1.93 0.54 3.60
C LEU A 43 2.23 -0.96 3.45
N ALA A 44 1.60 -1.81 4.27
CA ALA A 44 1.73 -3.26 4.14
C ALA A 44 1.24 -3.76 2.77
N VAL A 45 0.09 -3.27 2.30
CA VAL A 45 -0.44 -3.62 0.97
C VAL A 45 0.52 -3.19 -0.13
N VAL A 46 1.07 -1.98 -0.07
CA VAL A 46 2.05 -1.48 -1.05
C VAL A 46 3.29 -2.38 -1.09
N VAL A 47 3.83 -2.76 0.07
CA VAL A 47 5.00 -3.66 0.15
C VAL A 47 4.69 -5.02 -0.47
N VAL A 48 3.51 -5.59 -0.20
CA VAL A 48 3.09 -6.88 -0.79
C VAL A 48 2.99 -6.77 -2.31
N VAL A 49 2.37 -5.71 -2.83
CA VAL A 49 2.27 -5.49 -4.29
C VAL A 49 3.66 -5.35 -4.91
N LEU A 50 4.56 -4.58 -4.29
CA LEU A 50 5.94 -4.45 -4.76
C LEU A 50 6.68 -5.79 -4.76
N ALA A 51 6.52 -6.61 -3.71
CA ALA A 51 7.12 -7.94 -3.65
C ALA A 51 6.62 -8.85 -4.78
N ILE A 52 5.32 -8.82 -5.07
CA ILE A 52 4.73 -9.58 -6.19
C ILE A 52 5.29 -9.08 -7.53
N LEU A 53 5.36 -7.77 -7.74
CA LEU A 53 5.90 -7.21 -8.99
C LEU A 53 7.37 -7.58 -9.20
N VAL A 54 8.19 -7.52 -8.14
CA VAL A 54 9.60 -7.95 -8.20
C VAL A 54 9.69 -9.44 -8.52
N TRP A 55 8.83 -10.26 -7.92
CA TRP A 55 8.79 -11.70 -8.21
C TRP A 55 8.40 -11.97 -9.67
N GLN A 56 7.38 -11.28 -10.19
CA GLN A 56 6.96 -11.39 -11.58
C GLN A 56 8.06 -10.95 -12.55
N GLN A 57 8.79 -9.88 -12.24
CA GLN A 57 9.94 -9.45 -13.05
C GLN A 57 11.07 -10.49 -13.03
N ARG A 58 11.38 -11.07 -11.87
CA ARG A 58 12.38 -12.14 -11.78
C ARG A 58 12.00 -13.33 -12.66
N THR A 59 10.75 -13.79 -12.57
CA THR A 59 10.27 -14.91 -13.40
C THR A 59 10.28 -14.55 -14.88
N ALA A 60 9.90 -13.33 -15.26
CA ALA A 60 9.91 -12.88 -16.65
C ALA A 60 11.34 -12.80 -17.24
N ILE A 61 12.34 -12.43 -16.44
CA ILE A 61 13.75 -12.42 -16.85
C ILE A 61 14.25 -13.86 -16.99
N GLU A 62 13.95 -14.73 -16.03
CA GLU A 62 14.33 -16.14 -16.09
C GLU A 62 13.72 -16.84 -17.32
N ASP A 63 12.46 -16.55 -17.63
CA ASP A 63 11.79 -17.06 -18.82
C ASP A 63 12.37 -16.49 -20.13
N HIS A 64 12.74 -15.21 -20.17
CA HIS A 64 13.41 -14.62 -21.33
C HIS A 64 14.79 -15.25 -21.57
N VAL A 65 15.59 -15.40 -20.51
CA VAL A 65 16.93 -16.00 -20.60
C VAL A 65 16.85 -17.48 -21.01
N SER A 66 15.84 -18.21 -20.51
CA SER A 66 15.66 -19.64 -20.78
C SER A 66 15.08 -19.91 -22.18
N LYS A 67 14.16 -19.06 -22.68
CA LYS A 67 13.51 -19.25 -24.00
C LYS A 67 14.26 -18.63 -25.17
N HIS A 68 14.97 -17.52 -24.99
CA HIS A 68 15.60 -16.79 -26.09
C HIS A 68 17.09 -17.06 -26.28
N LYS A 69 17.65 -18.14 -25.71
CA LYS A 69 18.98 -18.70 -26.00
C LYS A 69 19.94 -17.67 -26.63
N CYS A 70 20.51 -16.83 -25.76
CA CYS A 70 21.44 -15.74 -26.06
C CYS A 70 20.85 -14.35 -26.43
N ASP A 71 19.54 -14.13 -26.37
CA ASP A 71 18.97 -12.77 -26.37
C ASP A 71 18.83 -12.27 -24.92
N LEU A 72 19.90 -11.62 -24.43
CA LEU A 72 20.00 -11.09 -23.07
C LEU A 72 19.48 -9.64 -22.97
N ASN A 73 18.62 -9.21 -23.90
CA ASN A 73 17.94 -7.92 -23.84
C ASN A 73 16.78 -7.97 -22.83
N ALA A 74 17.12 -7.97 -21.54
CA ALA A 74 16.13 -7.92 -20.46
C ALA A 74 15.87 -6.48 -20.03
N THR A 75 14.60 -6.12 -19.88
CA THR A 75 14.19 -4.81 -19.38
C THR A 75 13.80 -4.95 -17.91
N PHE A 76 14.54 -4.30 -17.01
CA PHE A 76 14.22 -4.23 -15.58
C PHE A 76 13.84 -2.79 -15.24
N PHE A 77 12.60 -2.57 -14.78
CA PHE A 77 12.08 -1.23 -14.47
C PHE A 77 12.27 -0.18 -15.59
N GLY A 78 12.07 -0.56 -16.86
CA GLY A 78 12.18 0.36 -18.00
C GLY A 78 13.62 0.73 -18.39
N ILE A 79 14.62 0.17 -17.70
CA ILE A 79 16.02 0.30 -18.07
C ILE A 79 16.41 -0.96 -18.83
N HIS A 80 16.85 -0.80 -20.07
CA HIS A 80 17.40 -1.91 -20.86
C HIS A 80 18.75 -2.28 -20.29
N VAL A 81 18.83 -3.45 -19.66
CA VAL A 81 20.10 -4.01 -19.21
C VAL A 81 20.60 -4.87 -20.36
N GLN A 82 21.44 -4.30 -21.21
CA GLN A 82 22.19 -5.05 -22.22
C GLN A 82 23.30 -5.82 -21.50
N ALA A 83 23.29 -7.14 -21.64
CA ALA A 83 24.38 -7.95 -21.10
C ALA A 83 25.69 -7.70 -21.85
N PRO A 84 26.84 -7.71 -21.16
CA PRO A 84 28.14 -7.45 -21.78
C PRO A 84 28.51 -8.52 -22.83
N ASP A 85 29.17 -8.08 -23.89
CA ASP A 85 29.46 -8.85 -25.11
C ASP A 85 30.22 -10.17 -24.87
N ASP A 86 30.96 -10.26 -23.78
CA ASP A 86 31.70 -11.47 -23.38
C ASP A 86 30.76 -12.63 -23.06
N VAL A 87 29.59 -12.33 -22.47
CA VAL A 87 28.58 -13.33 -22.09
C VAL A 87 27.81 -13.81 -23.31
N LEU A 88 27.53 -12.89 -24.26
CA LEU A 88 26.93 -13.21 -25.55
C LEU A 88 27.81 -14.15 -26.40
N LYS A 89 29.12 -13.89 -26.44
CA LYS A 89 30.08 -14.77 -27.14
C LYS A 89 30.19 -16.15 -26.48
N ALA A 90 30.21 -16.21 -25.15
CA ALA A 90 30.24 -17.48 -24.42
C ALA A 90 28.95 -18.30 -24.66
N CYS A 91 27.80 -17.64 -24.69
CA CYS A 91 26.50 -18.28 -24.95
C CYS A 91 26.41 -18.85 -26.38
N ASN A 92 26.77 -18.07 -27.40
CA ASN A 92 26.79 -18.54 -28.79
C ASN A 92 27.75 -19.73 -29.00
N LYS A 93 28.86 -19.77 -28.25
CA LYS A 93 29.83 -20.87 -28.32
C LYS A 93 29.31 -22.18 -27.70
N GLN A 94 28.43 -22.10 -26.70
CA GLN A 94 27.77 -23.28 -26.12
C GLN A 94 26.60 -23.79 -26.97
N LEU A 95 25.93 -22.89 -27.70
CA LEU A 95 24.81 -23.27 -28.57
C LEU A 95 25.25 -24.04 -29.83
N ASN A 96 26.48 -23.81 -30.28
CA ASN A 96 27.06 -24.36 -31.51
C ASN A 96 27.96 -25.60 -31.25
N ARG A 97 27.80 -26.24 -30.09
CA ARG A 97 28.54 -27.43 -29.66
C ARG A 97 27.55 -28.57 -29.38
#